data_AF-A0A929IGS0-F1
#
_entry.id   AF-A0A929IGS0-F1
#
_cell.length_a   1.000
_cell.length_b   1.000
_cell.length_c   1.000
_cell.angle_alpha   90.00
_cell.angle_beta   90.00
_cell.angle_gamma   90.00
#
_symmetry.space_group_name_H-M   'P 1'
#
loop_
_entity.id
_entity.type
_entity.pdbx_description
1 polymer ?
#
loop_
_entity_poly.entity_id
_entity_poly.type
_entity_poly.pdbx_seq_one_letter_code
_entity_poly.pdbx_strand_id
1 'polypeptide(L)'
;EARDNYEIGTLIGDEMDKAVLDLAEDLEDQWMTDGTGNGSKDQTGIIIANDATGTYAGLARATYTFWASVEQAAIGTMALSDVQTVFQTLRNSTRRSKPDLVLCGPPVFDIMANLLDDRVTYMEPGSSLPNGLVLKHGVAAIHWRGAVWTEIPGYTTQRFDAVQSSDWHFDIVRNFAWDPVEIDGDDITTKMTVGMNLVCDHPGRQGHGIGITA
;
A
#
# COMPACT_ATOMS: atom_id res chain seq x y z
N GLU A 1 -0.23 -29.19 38.19
CA GLU A 1 -1.60 -29.26 37.62
C GLU A 1 -2.27 -27.90 37.44
N ALA A 2 -2.73 -27.18 38.47
CA ALA A 2 -3.42 -25.90 38.25
C ALA A 2 -2.53 -24.77 37.67
N ARG A 3 -1.23 -24.74 38.02
CA ARG A 3 -0.25 -23.83 37.41
C ARG A 3 0.11 -24.23 35.97
N ASP A 4 0.29 -25.53 35.72
CA ASP A 4 0.62 -26.03 34.39
C ASP A 4 -0.54 -25.77 33.40
N ASN A 5 -1.79 -25.92 33.84
CA ASN A 5 -2.96 -25.61 33.02
C ASN A 5 -3.10 -24.10 32.72
N TYR A 6 -2.64 -23.24 33.63
CA TYR A 6 -2.60 -21.80 33.38
C TYR A 6 -1.51 -21.42 32.38
N GLU A 7 -0.30 -22.00 32.53
CA GLU A 7 0.83 -21.78 31.62
C GLU A 7 0.51 -22.29 30.19
N ILE A 8 -0.17 -23.45 30.06
CA ILE A 8 -0.66 -23.96 28.77
C ILE A 8 -1.74 -23.05 28.18
N GLY A 9 -2.68 -22.55 29.00
CA GLY A 9 -3.71 -21.62 28.54
C GLY A 9 -3.13 -20.30 28.00
N THR A 10 -2.08 -19.78 28.63
CA THR A 10 -1.37 -18.59 28.13
C THR A 10 -0.60 -18.86 26.84
N LEU A 11 0.05 -20.02 26.70
CA LEU A 11 0.78 -20.37 25.48
C LEU A 11 -0.15 -20.56 24.27
N ILE A 12 -1.35 -21.11 24.48
CA ILE A 12 -2.36 -21.24 23.42
C ILE A 12 -2.87 -19.86 23.00
N GLY A 13 -3.10 -18.96 23.95
CA GLY A 13 -3.48 -17.57 23.66
C GLY A 13 -2.43 -16.85 22.80
N ASP A 14 -1.16 -16.93 23.20
CA ASP A 14 -0.05 -16.32 22.46
C ASP A 14 0.07 -16.88 21.03
N GLU A 15 -0.16 -18.19 20.85
CA GLU A 15 -0.09 -18.81 19.52
C GLU A 15 -1.29 -18.43 18.63
N MET A 16 -2.47 -18.26 19.22
CA MET A 16 -3.64 -17.73 18.49
C MET A 16 -3.42 -16.29 18.05
N ASP A 17 -2.80 -15.45 18.89
CA ASP A 17 -2.49 -14.06 18.56
C ASP A 17 -1.44 -13.98 17.43
N LYS A 18 -0.42 -14.82 17.44
CA LYS A 18 0.53 -14.93 16.31
C LYS A 18 -0.16 -15.37 15.02
N ALA A 19 -1.03 -16.39 15.09
CA ALA A 19 -1.77 -16.83 13.92
C ALA A 19 -2.66 -15.73 13.31
N VAL A 20 -3.19 -14.81 14.14
CA VAL A 20 -3.91 -13.62 13.68
C VAL A 20 -2.97 -12.63 12.98
N LEU A 21 -1.80 -12.38 13.56
CA LEU A 21 -0.80 -11.48 12.99
C LEU A 21 -0.27 -11.99 11.66
N ASP A 22 0.11 -13.28 11.58
CA ASP A 22 0.60 -13.91 10.36
C ASP A 22 -0.48 -13.86 9.25
N LEU A 23 -1.74 -14.11 9.59
CA LEU A 23 -2.84 -13.99 8.62
C LEU A 23 -3.05 -12.54 8.17
N ALA A 24 -2.86 -11.56 9.06
CA ALA A 24 -2.98 -10.16 8.72
C ALA A 24 -1.86 -9.70 7.78
N GLU A 25 -0.62 -10.17 8.01
CA GLU A 25 0.54 -9.90 7.15
C GLU A 25 0.34 -10.52 5.76
N ASP A 26 -0.10 -11.78 5.69
CA ASP A 26 -0.42 -12.45 4.42
C ASP A 26 -1.52 -11.71 3.63
N LEU A 27 -2.55 -11.19 4.32
CA LEU A 27 -3.61 -10.41 3.68
C LEU A 27 -3.13 -9.05 3.18
N GLU A 28 -2.26 -8.38 3.95
CA GLU A 28 -1.63 -7.14 3.53
C GLU A 28 -0.82 -7.35 2.25
N ASP A 29 0.03 -8.38 2.21
CA ASP A 29 0.82 -8.74 1.02
C ASP A 29 -0.07 -9.01 -0.20
N GLN A 30 -1.19 -9.72 -0.03
CA GLN A 30 -2.13 -9.95 -1.12
C GLN A 30 -2.79 -8.66 -1.62
N TRP A 31 -3.18 -7.75 -0.71
CA TRP A 31 -3.78 -6.49 -1.10
C TRP A 31 -2.81 -5.50 -1.72
N MET A 32 -1.51 -5.59 -1.37
CA MET A 32 -0.48 -4.74 -1.94
C MET A 32 0.06 -5.24 -3.28
N THR A 33 -0.29 -6.46 -3.69
CA THR A 33 0.17 -7.08 -4.94
C THR A 33 -0.95 -7.16 -6.00
N ASP A 34 -0.75 -7.91 -7.09
CA ASP A 34 -1.74 -8.06 -8.16
C ASP A 34 -2.73 -9.23 -7.95
N GLY A 35 -2.48 -10.09 -6.96
CA GLY A 35 -3.34 -11.23 -6.62
C GLY A 35 -3.41 -12.35 -7.68
N THR A 36 -2.55 -12.31 -8.71
CA THR A 36 -2.63 -13.25 -9.86
C THR A 36 -1.69 -14.45 -9.73
N GLY A 37 -0.71 -14.42 -8.82
CA GLY A 37 0.37 -15.40 -8.70
C GLY A 37 -0.06 -16.82 -8.30
N ASN A 38 -1.15 -16.97 -7.53
CA ASN A 38 -1.63 -18.26 -7.02
C ASN A 38 -2.83 -18.83 -7.81
N GLY A 39 -2.78 -18.72 -9.14
CA GLY A 39 -3.89 -19.16 -10.00
C GLY A 39 -5.20 -18.42 -9.71
N SER A 40 -5.11 -17.12 -9.39
CA SER A 40 -6.23 -16.23 -9.06
C SER A 40 -7.04 -16.64 -7.84
N LYS A 41 -6.42 -17.37 -6.89
CA LYS A 41 -7.02 -17.68 -5.59
C LYS A 41 -6.75 -16.62 -4.53
N ASP A 42 -5.76 -15.77 -4.76
CA ASP A 42 -5.44 -14.66 -3.86
C ASP A 42 -6.44 -13.53 -4.05
N GLN A 43 -6.55 -12.67 -3.03
CA GLN A 43 -7.41 -11.50 -3.11
C GLN A 43 -6.93 -10.54 -4.20
N THR A 44 -7.87 -9.82 -4.81
CA THR A 44 -7.55 -8.81 -5.82
C THR A 44 -6.94 -7.60 -5.12
N GLY A 45 -5.67 -7.29 -5.42
CA GLY A 45 -4.96 -6.19 -4.78
C GLY A 45 -5.05 -4.84 -5.51
N ILE A 46 -4.43 -3.84 -4.89
CA ILE A 46 -4.41 -2.45 -5.35
C ILE A 46 -3.73 -2.28 -6.70
N ILE A 47 -2.71 -3.08 -7.00
CA ILE A 47 -1.93 -2.94 -8.24
C ILE A 47 -2.82 -3.20 -9.46
N ILE A 48 -3.61 -4.28 -9.43
CA ILE A 48 -4.52 -4.59 -10.53
C ILE A 48 -5.74 -3.66 -10.52
N ALA A 49 -6.23 -3.27 -9.35
CA ALA A 49 -7.34 -2.32 -9.21
C ALA A 49 -6.98 -0.91 -9.71
N ASN A 50 -5.72 -0.50 -9.58
CA ASN A 50 -5.18 0.77 -10.07
C ASN A 50 -4.26 0.60 -11.29
N ASP A 51 -4.58 -0.29 -12.21
CA ASP A 51 -3.81 -0.43 -13.45
C ASP A 51 -4.50 0.26 -14.65
N ALA A 52 -3.74 0.65 -15.67
CA ALA A 52 -4.28 1.16 -16.92
C ALA A 52 -4.67 0.02 -17.87
N THR A 53 -4.16 -1.19 -17.64
CA THR A 53 -4.35 -2.35 -18.52
C THR A 53 -5.09 -3.49 -17.82
N GLY A 54 -5.41 -4.54 -18.58
CA GLY A 54 -6.12 -5.71 -18.05
C GLY A 54 -7.62 -5.53 -17.86
N THR A 55 -8.19 -6.38 -17.01
CA THR A 55 -9.62 -6.42 -16.68
C THR A 55 -9.78 -6.28 -15.18
N TYR A 56 -10.65 -5.36 -14.74
CA TYR A 56 -11.01 -5.20 -13.34
C TYR A 56 -12.54 -5.06 -13.22
N ALA A 57 -13.12 -5.72 -12.23
CA ALA A 57 -14.57 -5.80 -12.03
C ALA A 57 -15.35 -6.28 -13.29
N GLY A 58 -14.73 -7.16 -14.08
CA GLY A 58 -15.32 -7.68 -15.33
C GLY A 58 -15.30 -6.71 -16.52
N LEU A 59 -14.72 -5.51 -16.37
CA LEU A 59 -14.60 -4.52 -17.43
C LEU A 59 -13.16 -4.48 -17.96
N ALA A 60 -12.99 -4.79 -19.25
CA ALA A 60 -11.71 -4.69 -19.92
C ALA A 60 -11.36 -3.22 -20.18
N ARG A 61 -10.21 -2.77 -19.66
CA ARG A 61 -9.77 -1.36 -19.74
C ARG A 61 -9.41 -0.89 -21.15
N ALA A 62 -9.08 -1.83 -22.04
CA ALA A 62 -8.91 -1.57 -23.46
C ALA A 62 -10.23 -1.20 -24.17
N THR A 63 -11.36 -1.69 -23.67
CA THR A 63 -12.70 -1.38 -24.23
C THR A 63 -13.33 -0.18 -23.52
N TYR A 64 -13.22 -0.13 -22.19
CA TYR A 64 -13.79 0.93 -21.36
C TYR A 64 -12.68 1.84 -20.84
N THR A 65 -12.17 2.72 -21.71
CA THR A 65 -11.00 3.57 -21.39
C THR A 65 -11.25 4.58 -20.27
N PHE A 66 -12.51 4.93 -19.98
CA PHE A 66 -12.86 5.74 -18.81
C PHE A 66 -12.63 5.00 -17.48
N TRP A 67 -12.56 3.66 -17.53
CA TRP A 67 -12.33 2.78 -16.38
C TRP A 67 -10.83 2.52 -16.14
N ALA A 68 -9.97 2.88 -17.09
CA ALA A 68 -8.53 2.71 -16.97
C ALA A 68 -7.92 3.79 -16.06
N SER A 69 -7.05 3.41 -15.13
CA SER A 69 -6.26 4.36 -14.33
C SER A 69 -5.35 5.23 -15.19
N VAL A 70 -4.85 6.33 -14.63
CA VAL A 70 -3.80 7.14 -15.28
C VAL A 70 -2.45 6.46 -15.08
N GLU A 71 -1.78 6.10 -16.17
CA GLU A 71 -0.42 5.55 -16.11
C GLU A 71 0.61 6.54 -16.63
N GLN A 72 1.68 6.74 -15.87
CA GLN A 72 2.94 7.28 -16.36
C GLN A 72 3.96 6.13 -16.45
N ALA A 73 4.13 5.60 -17.67
CA ALA A 73 5.01 4.46 -17.91
C ALA A 73 6.46 4.89 -18.13
N ALA A 74 7.38 3.96 -17.88
CA ALA A 74 8.80 4.07 -18.23
C ALA A 74 9.46 5.35 -17.70
N ILE A 75 9.24 5.65 -16.43
CA ILE A 75 9.79 6.85 -15.77
C ILE A 75 11.32 6.84 -15.79
N GLY A 76 11.96 5.66 -15.64
CA GLY A 76 13.41 5.59 -15.47
C GLY A 76 13.80 6.32 -14.19
N THR A 77 14.73 7.27 -14.28
CA THR A 77 15.07 8.13 -13.14
C THR A 77 13.90 9.07 -12.83
N MET A 78 13.25 8.86 -11.69
CA MET A 78 12.12 9.68 -11.28
C MET A 78 12.50 11.16 -11.14
N ALA A 79 11.69 12.03 -11.73
CA ALA A 79 11.74 13.47 -11.49
C ALA A 79 10.40 13.98 -10.95
N LEU A 80 10.43 15.16 -10.31
CA LEU A 80 9.22 15.83 -9.81
C LEU A 80 8.20 16.13 -10.93
N SER A 81 8.66 16.26 -12.17
CA SER A 81 7.80 16.42 -13.34
C SER A 81 6.93 15.20 -13.62
N ASP A 82 7.40 13.99 -13.31
CA ASP A 82 6.64 12.76 -13.53
C ASP A 82 5.47 12.67 -12.55
N VAL A 83 5.75 12.91 -11.27
CA VAL A 83 4.72 13.03 -10.23
C VAL A 83 3.74 14.16 -10.58
N GLN A 84 4.25 15.30 -11.06
CA GLN A 84 3.40 16.41 -11.50
C GLN A 84 2.46 16.00 -12.64
N THR A 85 2.94 15.24 -13.61
CA THR A 85 2.18 14.80 -14.78
C THR A 85 1.02 13.89 -14.38
N VAL A 86 1.26 12.92 -13.49
CA VAL A 86 0.20 12.05 -12.95
C VAL A 86 -0.88 12.89 -12.25
N PHE A 87 -0.49 13.77 -11.32
CA PHE A 87 -1.43 14.61 -10.58
C PHE A 87 -2.19 15.62 -11.47
N GLN A 88 -1.55 16.17 -12.51
CA GLN A 88 -2.23 17.07 -13.45
C GLN A 88 -3.26 16.32 -14.30
N THR A 89 -2.91 15.13 -14.76
CA THR A 89 -3.81 14.29 -15.57
C THR A 89 -5.03 13.85 -14.76
N LEU A 90 -4.84 13.49 -13.49
CA LEU A 90 -5.92 13.13 -12.57
C LEU A 90 -6.87 14.29 -12.26
N ARG A 91 -6.33 15.52 -12.17
CA ARG A 91 -7.12 16.74 -11.94
C ARG A 91 -7.90 17.21 -13.18
N ASN A 92 -7.65 16.65 -14.36
CA ASN A 92 -8.36 17.04 -15.57
C ASN A 92 -9.87 16.80 -15.43
N SER A 93 -10.67 17.64 -16.09
CA SER A 93 -12.13 17.73 -16.03
C SER A 93 -12.90 16.43 -16.29
N THR A 94 -12.30 15.46 -16.97
CA THR A 94 -12.89 14.13 -17.22
C THR A 94 -12.80 13.21 -16.01
N ARG A 95 -11.69 13.27 -15.27
CA ARG A 95 -11.43 12.38 -14.11
C ARG A 95 -11.79 13.06 -12.79
N ARG A 96 -11.60 14.39 -12.69
CA ARG A 96 -11.92 15.24 -11.53
C ARG A 96 -11.41 14.66 -10.20
N SER A 97 -10.31 13.93 -10.27
CA SER A 97 -9.74 13.26 -9.11
C SER A 97 -8.87 14.23 -8.32
N LYS A 98 -8.90 14.05 -7.01
CA LYS A 98 -8.00 14.72 -6.07
C LYS A 98 -7.39 13.63 -5.20
N PRO A 99 -6.26 13.04 -5.65
CA PRO A 99 -5.53 12.11 -4.82
C PRO A 99 -5.13 12.77 -3.51
N ASP A 100 -5.31 12.04 -2.41
CA ASP A 100 -5.01 12.44 -1.04
C ASP A 100 -3.96 11.53 -0.39
N LEU A 101 -3.66 10.40 -1.03
CA LEU A 101 -2.67 9.43 -0.58
C LEU A 101 -1.83 8.97 -1.76
N VAL A 102 -0.52 8.81 -1.54
CA VAL A 102 0.40 8.18 -2.48
C VAL A 102 1.06 7.02 -1.77
N LEU A 103 0.89 5.82 -2.32
CA LEU A 103 1.48 4.59 -1.80
C LEU A 103 2.73 4.26 -2.60
N CYS A 104 3.81 3.89 -1.93
CA CYS A 104 5.04 3.47 -2.58
C CYS A 104 5.88 2.57 -1.69
N GLY A 105 6.79 1.80 -2.32
CA GLY A 105 7.80 1.06 -1.59
C GLY A 105 8.93 1.95 -1.06
N PRO A 106 9.71 1.47 -0.08
CA PRO A 106 10.84 2.19 0.50
C PRO A 106 11.80 2.82 -0.53
N PRO A 107 12.23 2.11 -1.60
CA PRO A 107 13.18 2.68 -2.56
C PRO A 107 12.64 3.90 -3.30
N VAL A 108 11.34 3.90 -3.61
CA VAL A 108 10.69 5.02 -4.32
C VAL A 108 10.50 6.21 -3.39
N PHE A 109 10.17 5.95 -2.12
CA PHE A 109 10.09 6.98 -1.09
C PHE A 109 11.43 7.71 -0.92
N ASP A 110 12.53 6.95 -0.83
CA ASP A 110 13.89 7.50 -0.70
C ASP A 110 14.29 8.36 -1.91
N ILE A 111 13.98 7.92 -3.14
CA ILE A 111 14.22 8.72 -4.35
C ILE A 111 13.47 10.06 -4.26
N MET A 112 12.20 10.02 -3.88
CA MET A 112 11.36 11.20 -3.73
C MET A 112 11.87 12.13 -2.61
N ALA A 113 12.35 11.57 -1.49
CA ALA A 113 12.98 12.32 -0.41
C ALA A 113 14.26 13.03 -0.88
N ASN A 114 15.13 12.33 -1.62
CA ASN A 114 16.38 12.87 -2.16
C ASN A 114 16.12 14.02 -3.14
N LEU A 115 15.08 13.92 -3.98
CA LEU A 115 14.69 15.01 -4.90
C LEU A 115 14.28 16.30 -4.17
N LEU A 116 13.79 16.20 -2.93
CA LEU A 116 13.45 17.35 -2.11
C LEU A 116 14.66 17.89 -1.37
N ASP A 117 15.51 17.02 -0.82
CA ASP A 117 16.68 17.43 -0.04
C ASP A 117 17.74 18.12 -0.91
N ASP A 118 17.93 17.69 -2.16
CA ASP A 118 18.83 18.35 -3.13
C ASP A 118 18.49 19.84 -3.38
N ARG A 119 17.27 20.25 -3.04
CA ARG A 119 16.81 21.63 -3.17
C ARG A 119 16.88 22.43 -1.88
N VAL A 120 17.26 21.82 -0.77
CA VAL A 120 17.39 22.48 0.53
C VAL A 120 18.80 23.04 0.67
N THR A 121 18.92 24.33 0.99
CA THR A 121 20.19 24.93 1.37
C THR A 121 20.15 25.30 2.85
N TYR A 122 21.07 24.74 3.63
CA TYR A 122 21.23 25.08 5.03
C TYR A 122 22.05 26.38 5.15
N MET A 123 21.52 27.39 5.85
CA MET A 123 22.25 28.63 6.14
C MET A 123 22.70 28.63 7.60
N GLU A 124 23.99 28.81 7.82
CA GLU A 124 24.53 28.92 9.17
C GLU A 124 24.25 30.32 9.74
N PRO A 125 23.81 30.44 11.02
CA PRO A 125 23.84 31.72 11.70
C PRO A 125 25.30 32.13 11.92
N GLY A 126 25.67 33.34 11.49
CA GLY A 126 27.05 33.84 11.33
C GLY A 126 27.92 33.98 12.59
N SER A 127 27.69 33.19 13.64
CA SER A 127 28.53 33.11 14.84
C SER A 127 28.99 31.68 15.06
N SER A 128 30.31 31.47 15.16
CA SER A 128 30.94 30.18 15.43
C SER A 128 30.30 29.50 16.65
N LEU A 129 29.51 28.46 16.40
CA LEU A 129 28.90 27.67 17.47
C LEU A 129 30.01 26.92 18.24
N PRO A 130 30.09 27.05 19.58
CA PRO A 130 31.18 26.47 20.39
C PRO A 130 31.34 24.94 20.28
N ASN A 131 30.31 24.23 19.83
CA ASN A 131 30.27 22.76 19.69
C ASN A 131 30.02 22.30 18.24
N GLY A 132 30.21 23.17 17.25
CA GLY A 132 29.88 22.89 15.84
C GLY A 132 28.38 22.90 15.55
N LEU A 133 28.02 22.84 14.27
CA LEU A 133 26.65 22.74 13.79
C LEU A 133 26.25 21.26 13.70
N VAL A 134 25.26 20.82 14.48
CA VAL A 134 24.67 19.48 14.36
C VAL A 134 23.39 19.61 13.54
N LEU A 135 23.44 19.19 12.29
CA LEU A 135 22.26 19.12 11.42
C LEU A 135 21.52 17.80 11.69
N LYS A 136 20.27 17.89 12.13
CA LYS A 136 19.33 16.76 12.06
C LYS A 136 18.72 16.78 10.66
N HIS A 137 19.30 16.01 9.74
CA HIS A 137 18.80 15.87 8.37
C HIS A 137 17.93 14.61 8.25
N GLY A 138 17.05 14.59 7.24
CA GLY A 138 16.11 13.50 6.99
C GLY A 138 14.68 13.98 6.78
N VAL A 139 13.93 13.24 6.00
CA VAL A 139 12.55 13.57 5.63
C VAL A 139 11.59 12.80 6.51
N ALA A 140 10.80 13.52 7.33
CA ALA A 140 9.82 12.90 8.22
C ALA A 140 8.46 12.62 7.55
N ALA A 141 8.09 13.41 6.56
CA ALA A 141 6.87 13.25 5.78
C ALA A 141 6.99 14.00 4.46
N ILE A 142 6.44 13.42 3.39
CA ILE A 142 6.38 14.05 2.08
C ILE A 142 4.92 14.33 1.74
N HIS A 143 4.63 15.61 1.48
CA HIS A 143 3.32 16.04 1.00
C HIS A 143 3.45 16.61 -0.39
N TRP A 144 2.65 16.09 -1.32
CA TRP A 144 2.59 16.59 -2.69
C TRP A 144 1.17 17.05 -3.03
N ARG A 145 0.99 18.37 -3.14
CA ARG A 145 -0.29 19.00 -3.55
C ARG A 145 -1.51 18.57 -2.72
N GLY A 146 -1.30 18.29 -1.44
CA GLY A 146 -2.33 17.83 -0.50
C GLY A 146 -2.38 16.31 -0.31
N ALA A 147 -1.70 15.53 -1.15
CA ALA A 147 -1.55 14.11 -0.94
C ALA A 147 -0.37 13.79 -0.02
N VAL A 148 -0.55 12.82 0.87
CA VAL A 148 0.51 12.31 1.76
C VAL A 148 1.18 11.14 1.07
N TRP A 149 2.50 11.12 1.01
CA TRP A 149 3.24 9.92 0.61
C TRP A 149 3.42 9.02 1.83
N THR A 150 3.04 7.76 1.66
CA THR A 150 3.13 6.73 2.67
C THR A 150 3.94 5.58 2.12
N GLU A 151 5.03 5.29 2.82
CA GLU A 151 5.85 4.12 2.59
C GLU A 151 5.13 2.89 3.14
N ILE A 152 5.02 1.85 2.31
CA ILE A 152 4.50 0.55 2.72
C ILE A 152 5.63 -0.49 2.55
N PRO A 153 6.11 -1.11 3.64
CA PRO A 153 7.03 -2.25 3.56
C PRO A 153 6.42 -3.36 2.69
N GLY A 154 7.20 -3.94 1.78
CA GLY A 154 6.70 -5.00 0.87
C GLY A 154 6.02 -4.48 -0.41
N TYR A 155 5.73 -3.17 -0.51
CA TYR A 155 5.21 -2.60 -1.75
C TYR A 155 6.25 -2.64 -2.88
N THR A 156 5.78 -2.68 -4.13
CA THR A 156 6.67 -2.80 -5.29
C THR A 156 7.70 -1.67 -5.38
N THR A 157 8.92 -2.03 -5.78
CA THR A 157 10.10 -1.15 -5.69
C THR A 157 10.24 -0.16 -6.84
N GLN A 158 9.42 -0.28 -7.88
CA GLN A 158 9.52 0.52 -9.11
C GLN A 158 8.21 1.23 -9.47
N ARG A 159 7.31 1.39 -8.48
CA ARG A 159 5.98 1.95 -8.67
C ARG A 159 5.58 2.86 -7.51
N PHE A 160 4.79 3.88 -7.83
CA PHE A 160 3.96 4.59 -6.86
C PHE A 160 2.52 4.65 -7.35
N ASP A 161 1.58 4.71 -6.41
CA ASP A 161 0.15 4.76 -6.67
C ASP A 161 -0.46 5.99 -6.02
N ALA A 162 -0.91 6.94 -6.83
CA ALA A 162 -1.65 8.11 -6.39
C ALA A 162 -3.14 7.76 -6.32
N VAL A 163 -3.64 7.64 -5.10
CA VAL A 163 -5.00 7.20 -4.82
C VAL A 163 -5.83 8.29 -4.14
N GLN A 164 -7.13 8.24 -4.40
CA GLN A 164 -8.13 9.00 -3.69
C GLN A 164 -8.84 8.08 -2.72
N SER A 165 -8.54 8.20 -1.42
CA SER A 165 -8.99 7.30 -0.36
C SER A 165 -10.51 7.10 -0.31
N SER A 166 -11.30 8.12 -0.68
CA SER A 166 -12.76 8.07 -0.68
C SER A 166 -13.35 7.07 -1.69
N ASP A 167 -12.57 6.64 -2.68
CA ASP A 167 -13.03 5.71 -3.72
C ASP A 167 -12.63 4.25 -3.41
N TRP A 168 -12.03 4.01 -2.24
CA TRP A 168 -11.58 2.70 -1.77
C TRP A 168 -12.31 2.30 -0.50
N HIS A 169 -12.70 1.03 -0.43
CA HIS A 169 -13.31 0.47 0.77
C HIS A 169 -13.00 -1.03 0.89
N PHE A 170 -13.12 -1.54 2.12
CA PHE A 170 -13.06 -2.96 2.40
C PHE A 170 -14.46 -3.52 2.53
N ASP A 171 -14.79 -4.48 1.68
CA ASP A 171 -15.99 -5.28 1.80
C ASP A 171 -15.67 -6.50 2.67
N ILE A 172 -16.16 -6.48 3.90
CA ILE A 172 -15.94 -7.54 4.88
C ILE A 172 -17.18 -8.43 4.93
N VAL A 173 -17.06 -9.64 4.40
CA VAL A 173 -18.07 -10.69 4.48
C VAL A 173 -17.95 -11.45 5.80
N ARG A 174 -16.72 -11.67 6.26
CA ARG A 174 -16.43 -12.38 7.51
C ARG A 174 -15.19 -11.82 8.18
N ASN A 175 -15.38 -11.30 9.39
CA ASN A 175 -14.33 -10.69 10.18
C ASN A 175 -13.76 -11.72 11.17
N PHE A 176 -12.50 -12.14 11.00
CA PHE A 176 -11.71 -13.01 11.89
C PHE A 176 -12.54 -13.90 12.83
N ALA A 177 -13.26 -14.86 12.24
CA ALA A 177 -14.16 -15.73 12.98
C ALA A 177 -13.50 -17.09 13.20
N TRP A 178 -13.50 -17.54 14.45
CA TRP A 178 -13.04 -18.87 14.85
C TRP A 178 -14.20 -19.86 14.76
N ASP A 179 -14.03 -20.89 13.94
CA ASP A 179 -14.96 -22.01 13.84
C ASP A 179 -14.33 -23.27 14.42
N PRO A 180 -15.08 -24.04 15.22
CA PRO A 180 -14.66 -25.40 15.56
C PRO A 180 -14.67 -26.26 14.29
N VAL A 181 -13.62 -27.06 14.11
CA VAL A 181 -13.57 -28.09 13.07
C VAL A 181 -13.72 -29.43 13.75
N GLU A 182 -14.76 -30.18 13.36
CA GLU A 182 -14.97 -31.53 13.85
C GLU A 182 -13.95 -32.46 13.17
N ILE A 183 -13.12 -33.12 13.96
CA ILE A 183 -12.17 -34.14 13.53
C ILE A 183 -12.46 -35.41 14.31
N ASP A 184 -12.41 -36.56 13.64
CA ASP A 184 -12.49 -37.87 14.31
C ASP A 184 -11.24 -38.07 15.20
N GLY A 185 -11.35 -37.83 16.52
CA GLY A 185 -10.25 -38.02 17.46
C GLY A 185 -10.39 -37.22 18.76
N ASP A 186 -9.34 -37.25 19.60
CA ASP A 186 -9.21 -36.47 20.85
C ASP A 186 -8.58 -35.08 20.59
N ASP A 187 -8.46 -34.69 19.31
CA ASP A 187 -7.86 -33.44 18.86
C ASP A 187 -8.93 -32.35 18.70
N ILE A 188 -8.76 -31.23 19.39
CA ILE A 188 -9.58 -30.02 19.19
C ILE A 188 -8.86 -29.13 18.20
N THR A 189 -9.39 -29.03 16.97
CA THR A 189 -8.89 -28.10 15.96
C THR A 189 -9.87 -26.96 15.74
N THR A 190 -9.38 -25.73 15.86
CA THR A 190 -10.12 -24.51 15.51
C THR A 190 -9.51 -23.89 14.27
N LYS A 191 -10.36 -23.53 13.30
CA LYS A 191 -9.93 -22.76 12.13
C LYS A 191 -10.34 -21.30 12.30
N MET A 192 -9.45 -20.40 11.91
CA MET A 192 -9.81 -19.01 11.71
C MET A 192 -10.17 -18.80 10.24
N THR A 193 -11.30 -18.13 9.98
CA THR A 193 -11.70 -17.79 8.61
C THR A 193 -11.95 -16.29 8.50
N VAL A 194 -11.36 -15.70 7.48
CA VAL A 194 -11.49 -14.30 7.10
C VAL A 194 -12.01 -14.24 5.67
N GLY A 195 -12.96 -13.34 5.43
CA GLY A 195 -13.52 -13.07 4.10
C GLY A 195 -13.65 -11.57 3.92
N MET A 196 -12.68 -10.95 3.28
CA MET A 196 -12.65 -9.52 3.03
C MET A 196 -12.01 -9.25 1.68
N ASN A 197 -12.47 -8.20 1.01
CA ASN A 197 -11.93 -7.79 -0.28
C ASN A 197 -11.70 -6.28 -0.32
N LEU A 198 -10.62 -5.87 -0.97
CA LEU A 198 -10.34 -4.47 -1.25
C LEU A 198 -11.05 -4.09 -2.56
N VAL A 199 -11.86 -3.04 -2.52
CA VAL A 199 -12.67 -2.61 -3.68
C VAL A 199 -12.35 -1.16 -4.03
N CYS A 200 -12.18 -0.91 -5.34
CA CYS A 200 -12.07 0.42 -5.91
C CYS A 200 -13.30 0.71 -6.79
N ASP A 201 -14.11 1.68 -6.38
CA ASP A 201 -15.32 2.04 -7.10
C ASP A 201 -15.05 2.83 -8.39
N HIS A 202 -13.94 3.57 -8.41
CA HIS A 202 -13.60 4.45 -9.51
C HIS A 202 -12.11 4.38 -9.88
N PRO A 203 -11.65 3.28 -10.53
CA PRO A 203 -10.27 3.14 -10.98
C PRO A 203 -9.83 4.27 -11.92
N GLY A 204 -10.75 4.78 -12.76
CA GLY A 204 -10.49 5.93 -13.62
C GLY A 204 -10.13 7.23 -12.89
N ARG A 205 -10.30 7.29 -11.55
CA ARG A 205 -9.92 8.43 -10.70
C ARG A 205 -8.61 8.18 -9.96
N GLN A 206 -7.95 7.06 -10.20
CA GLN A 206 -6.69 6.67 -9.61
C GLN A 206 -5.58 6.78 -10.67
N GLY A 207 -4.33 6.86 -10.23
CA GLY A 207 -3.19 6.80 -11.15
C GLY A 207 -1.93 6.26 -10.51
N HIS A 208 -0.96 5.94 -11.36
CA HIS A 208 0.28 5.30 -10.96
C HIS A 208 1.43 5.70 -11.90
N GLY A 209 2.64 5.62 -11.37
CA GLY A 209 3.87 5.71 -12.15
C GLY A 209 4.65 4.41 -12.04
N ILE A 210 5.19 3.91 -13.16
CA ILE A 210 5.91 2.62 -13.22
C ILE A 210 7.25 2.72 -13.94
N GLY A 211 8.09 1.71 -13.72
CA GLY A 211 9.41 1.61 -14.35
C GLY A 211 10.41 2.60 -13.76
N ILE A 212 10.26 2.91 -12.47
CA ILE A 212 11.18 3.76 -11.74
C ILE A 212 12.47 3.00 -11.48
N THR A 213 13.59 3.61 -11.81
CA THR A 213 14.93 3.10 -11.54
C THR A 213 15.62 4.00 -10.51
N ALA A 214 16.25 3.38 -9.52
CA ALA A 214 17.15 4.05 -8.59
C ALA A 214 18.43 4.52 -9.30
#